data_AF-A0A3R7P6X3-F1
#
_entry.id   AF-A0A3R7P6X3-F1
#
_cell.length_a   1.000
_cell.length_b   1.000
_cell.length_c   1.000
_cell.angle_alpha   90.00
_cell.angle_beta   90.00
_cell.angle_gamma   90.00
#
_symmetry.space_group_name_H-M   'P 1'
#
loop_
_entity.id
_entity.type
_entity.pdbx_description
1 polymer ?
#
loop_
_entity_poly.entity_id
_entity_poly.type
_entity_poly.pdbx_seq_one_letter_code
_entity_poly.pdbx_strand_id
1 'polypeptide(L)'
;MSTAPVRRPERRLRAVPRQNSSTRITPELIYRGLVLVMLGLIAHAVAKPSALDRCIRSRYQQVLDSHQLSDHQITKEIRQSEFNKATNFCNGGSGRLSWSN
;
A
#
# COMPACT_ATOMS: atom_id res chain seq x y z
N MET A 1 -15.95 87.02 -23.08
CA MET A 1 -16.09 85.55 -23.03
C MET A 1 -14.79 84.94 -23.52
N SER A 2 -14.02 84.28 -22.65
CA SER A 2 -12.79 83.59 -23.03
C SER A 2 -12.85 82.17 -22.47
N THR A 3 -12.80 81.18 -23.36
CA THR A 3 -12.93 79.75 -23.05
C THR A 3 -11.54 79.17 -22.78
N ALA A 4 -11.29 78.73 -21.55
CA ALA A 4 -10.07 78.00 -21.21
C ALA A 4 -10.16 76.53 -21.67
N PRO A 5 -9.08 75.91 -22.18
CA PRO A 5 -9.13 74.55 -22.67
C PRO A 5 -9.11 73.53 -21.51
N VAL A 6 -10.04 72.57 -21.56
CA VAL A 6 -10.14 71.45 -20.61
C VAL A 6 -8.97 70.49 -20.83
N ARG A 7 -8.07 70.36 -19.84
CA ARG A 7 -6.98 69.36 -19.86
C ARG A 7 -7.53 67.96 -19.61
N ARG A 8 -7.25 67.04 -20.54
CA ARG A 8 -7.61 65.62 -20.47
C ARG A 8 -6.66 64.89 -19.50
N PRO A 9 -7.15 64.08 -18.54
CA PRO A 9 -6.28 63.37 -17.63
C PRO A 9 -5.56 62.22 -18.34
N GLU A 10 -4.23 62.22 -18.28
CA GLU A 10 -3.40 61.12 -18.78
C GLU A 10 -3.63 59.86 -17.95
N ARG A 11 -4.19 58.84 -18.59
CA ARG A 11 -4.40 57.52 -17.98
C ARG A 11 -3.07 56.77 -17.99
N ARG A 12 -2.32 56.86 -16.89
CA ARG A 12 -1.09 56.08 -16.70
C ARG A 12 -1.44 54.59 -16.61
N LEU A 13 -1.17 53.85 -17.68
CA LEU A 13 -1.24 52.40 -17.69
C LEU A 13 -0.11 51.87 -16.78
N ARG A 14 -0.51 51.34 -15.62
CA ARG A 14 0.41 50.67 -14.69
C ARG A 14 0.49 49.21 -15.13
N ALA A 15 1.69 48.74 -15.49
CA ALA A 15 1.89 47.33 -15.80
C ALA A 15 1.55 46.50 -14.55
N VAL A 16 0.55 45.62 -14.65
CA VAL A 16 0.24 44.65 -13.60
C VAL A 16 1.38 43.63 -13.59
N PRO A 17 2.09 43.44 -12.46
CA PRO A 17 3.16 42.47 -12.41
C PRO A 17 2.57 41.07 -12.64
N ARG A 18 3.09 40.37 -13.65
CA ARG A 18 2.76 38.97 -13.90
C ARG A 18 3.20 38.16 -12.68
N GLN A 19 2.26 37.65 -11.92
CA GLN A 19 2.54 36.69 -10.86
C GLN A 19 3.08 35.41 -11.51
N ASN A 20 4.39 35.34 -11.63
CA ASN A 20 5.05 34.07 -11.85
C ASN A 20 4.93 33.31 -10.53
N SER A 21 3.88 32.49 -10.41
CA SER A 21 3.82 31.45 -9.39
C SER A 21 4.92 30.44 -9.71
N SER A 22 6.15 30.79 -9.33
CA SER A 22 7.23 29.83 -9.23
C SER A 22 6.76 28.81 -8.21
N THR A 23 6.38 27.63 -8.68
CA THR A 23 6.10 26.46 -7.85
C THR A 23 7.42 26.05 -7.22
N ARG A 24 7.84 26.80 -6.19
CA ARG A 24 8.99 26.46 -5.38
C ARG A 24 8.62 25.19 -4.66
N ILE A 25 9.18 24.09 -5.13
CA ILE A 25 9.13 22.81 -4.43
C ILE A 25 9.79 23.07 -3.08
N THR A 26 8.98 23.15 -2.03
CA THR A 26 9.46 23.31 -0.67
C THR A 26 10.04 21.98 -0.19
N PRO A 27 11.09 21.99 0.64
CA PRO A 27 11.67 20.75 1.17
C PRO A 27 10.65 19.89 1.92
N GLU A 28 9.62 20.50 2.51
CA GLU A 28 8.44 19.84 3.07
C GLU A 28 7.70 18.95 2.06
N LEU A 29 7.48 19.41 0.83
CA LEU A 29 6.80 18.61 -0.22
C LEU A 29 7.65 17.41 -0.64
N ILE A 30 8.98 17.58 -0.70
CA ILE A 30 9.91 16.49 -1.01
C ILE A 30 9.88 15.45 0.11
N TYR A 31 9.97 15.91 1.37
CA TYR A 31 9.92 15.03 2.53
C TYR A 31 8.61 14.22 2.57
N ARG A 32 7.46 14.88 2.40
CA ARG A 32 6.15 14.21 2.36
C ARG A 32 6.05 13.22 1.20
N GLY A 33 6.55 13.57 0.02
CA GLY A 33 6.59 12.67 -1.13
C GLY A 33 7.44 11.42 -0.86
N LEU A 34 8.62 11.61 -0.24
CA LEU A 34 9.54 10.52 0.09
C LEU A 34 8.93 9.58 1.14
N VAL A 35 8.27 10.13 2.17
CA VAL A 35 7.54 9.33 3.18
C VAL A 35 6.44 8.50 2.52
N LEU A 36 5.65 9.06 1.61
CA LEU A 36 4.60 8.32 0.90
C LEU A 36 5.18 7.18 0.04
N VAL A 37 6.28 7.43 -0.66
CA VAL A 37 6.97 6.40 -1.45
C VAL A 37 7.49 5.28 -0.53
N MET A 38 8.13 5.62 0.58
CA MET A 38 8.63 4.61 1.54
C MET A 38 7.49 3.78 2.14
N LEU A 39 6.38 4.40 2.52
CA LEU A 39 5.19 3.68 3.00
C LEU A 39 4.61 2.75 1.93
N GLY A 40 4.57 3.19 0.67
CA GLY A 40 4.15 2.36 -0.45
C GLY A 40 5.06 1.15 -0.67
N LEU A 41 6.38 1.33 -0.56
CA LEU A 41 7.35 0.24 -0.65
C LEU A 41 7.24 -0.74 0.52
N ILE A 42 7.04 -0.25 1.74
CA ILE A 42 6.81 -1.09 2.93
C ILE A 42 5.52 -1.90 2.75
N ALA A 43 4.42 -1.25 2.37
CA ALA A 43 3.15 -1.94 2.12
C ALA A 43 3.29 -3.00 1.02
N HIS A 44 4.03 -2.71 -0.05
CA HIS A 44 4.30 -3.68 -1.12
C HIS A 44 5.18 -4.85 -0.66
N ALA A 45 6.14 -4.61 0.23
CA ALA A 45 6.96 -5.67 0.81
C ALA A 45 6.16 -6.57 1.76
N VAL A 46 5.27 -5.98 2.58
CA VAL A 46 4.39 -6.69 3.52
C VAL A 46 3.28 -7.46 2.79
N ALA A 47 2.78 -6.94 1.68
CA ALA A 47 1.75 -7.60 0.88
C ALA A 47 2.25 -8.87 0.17
N LYS A 48 3.57 -9.05 0.03
CA LYS A 48 4.12 -10.27 -0.56
C LYS A 48 3.99 -11.40 0.47
N PRO A 49 3.35 -12.53 0.09
CA PRO A 49 3.28 -13.67 0.99
C PRO A 49 4.69 -14.10 1.34
N SER A 50 4.94 -14.18 2.65
CA SER A 50 6.22 -14.62 3.18
C SER A 50 6.56 -16.01 2.63
N ALA A 51 7.84 -16.38 2.59
CA ALA A 51 8.24 -17.73 2.16
C ALA A 51 7.51 -18.82 3.00
N LEU A 52 7.24 -18.49 4.26
CA LEU A 52 6.53 -19.31 5.21
C LEU A 52 5.04 -19.44 4.86
N ASP A 53 4.34 -18.35 4.52
CA ASP A 53 2.94 -18.41 4.07
C ASP A 53 2.77 -19.25 2.80
N ARG A 54 3.73 -19.16 1.87
CA ARG A 54 3.72 -19.99 0.65
C ARG A 54 3.89 -21.46 0.99
N CYS A 55 4.79 -21.78 1.92
CA CYS A 55 4.98 -23.14 2.41
C CYS A 55 3.70 -23.68 3.06
N ILE A 56 3.08 -22.92 3.97
CA ILE A 56 1.86 -23.34 4.67
C ILE A 56 0.74 -23.61 3.65
N ARG A 57 0.53 -22.68 2.73
CA ARG A 57 -0.53 -22.81 1.72
C ARG A 57 -0.28 -23.99 0.78
N SER A 58 0.96 -24.20 0.35
CA SER A 58 1.33 -25.35 -0.48
C SER A 58 1.10 -26.68 0.24
N ARG A 59 1.42 -26.77 1.52
CA ARG A 59 1.23 -28.00 2.31
C ARG A 59 -0.25 -28.25 2.61
N TYR A 60 -0.99 -27.20 2.94
CA TYR A 60 -2.44 -27.30 3.10
C TYR A 60 -3.10 -27.80 1.81
N GLN A 61 -2.75 -27.22 0.66
CA GLN A 61 -3.26 -27.67 -0.64
C GLN A 61 -2.88 -29.13 -0.93
N GLN A 62 -1.65 -29.54 -0.62
CA GLN A 62 -1.23 -30.93 -0.78
C GLN A 62 -2.09 -31.90 0.05
N VAL A 63 -2.49 -31.51 1.26
CA VAL A 63 -3.40 -32.29 2.10
C VAL A 63 -4.79 -32.36 1.45
N LEU A 64 -5.34 -31.23 0.99
CA LEU A 64 -6.61 -31.19 0.26
C LEU A 64 -6.61 -32.14 -0.94
N ASP A 65 -5.58 -32.02 -1.78
CA ASP A 65 -5.43 -32.81 -3.00
C ASP A 65 -5.28 -34.32 -2.67
N SER A 66 -4.54 -34.66 -1.60
CA SER A 66 -4.36 -36.05 -1.16
C SER A 66 -5.66 -36.70 -0.69
N HIS A 67 -6.56 -35.91 -0.12
CA HIS A 67 -7.86 -36.37 0.34
C HIS A 67 -8.96 -36.21 -0.72
N GLN A 68 -8.63 -35.70 -1.92
CA GLN A 68 -9.60 -35.33 -2.97
C GLN A 68 -10.71 -34.40 -2.45
N LEU A 69 -10.37 -33.57 -1.46
CA LEU A 69 -11.30 -32.65 -0.82
C LEU A 69 -11.09 -31.25 -1.37
N SER A 70 -12.19 -30.54 -1.57
CA SER A 70 -12.16 -29.11 -1.82
C SER A 70 -12.21 -28.34 -0.49
N ASP A 71 -11.70 -27.12 -0.49
CA ASP A 71 -11.66 -26.29 0.73
C ASP A 71 -13.05 -25.99 1.33
N HIS A 72 -14.11 -26.09 0.52
CA HIS A 72 -15.50 -25.92 0.96
C HIS A 72 -16.11 -27.17 1.61
N GLN A 73 -15.50 -28.35 1.45
CA GLN A 73 -15.97 -29.61 2.03
C GLN A 73 -15.42 -29.86 3.44
N ILE A 74 -14.52 -29.01 3.92
CA ILE A 74 -13.81 -29.19 5.18
C ILE A 74 -14.42 -28.36 6.29
N THR A 75 -14.63 -28.98 7.45
CA THR A 75 -15.10 -28.29 8.65
C THR A 75 -14.04 -27.31 9.15
N LYS A 76 -14.50 -26.21 9.77
CA LYS A 76 -13.60 -25.14 10.24
C LYS A 76 -12.51 -25.65 11.19
N GLU A 77 -12.84 -26.65 12.00
CA GLU A 77 -11.93 -27.30 12.96
C GLU A 77 -10.81 -28.08 12.26
N ILE A 78 -11.16 -28.88 11.25
CA ILE A 78 -10.17 -29.63 10.46
C ILE A 78 -9.27 -28.67 9.68
N ARG A 79 -9.84 -27.62 9.08
CA ARG A 79 -9.06 -26.57 8.39
C ARG A 79 -8.01 -25.97 9.33
N GLN A 80 -8.40 -25.60 10.54
CA GLN A 80 -7.49 -24.98 11.50
C GLN A 80 -6.42 -25.97 12.00
N SER A 81 -6.79 -27.23 12.21
CA SER A 81 -5.85 -28.30 12.58
C SER A 81 -4.79 -28.53 11.50
N GLU A 82 -5.19 -28.69 10.24
CA GLU A 82 -4.27 -28.91 9.11
C GLU A 82 -3.40 -27.68 8.84
N PHE A 83 -3.96 -26.48 8.98
CA PHE A 83 -3.18 -25.24 8.86
C PHE A 83 -2.14 -25.12 9.99
N ASN A 84 -2.47 -25.52 11.22
CA ASN A 84 -1.51 -25.55 12.34
C ASN A 84 -0.40 -26.59 12.14
N LYS A 85 -0.73 -27.77 11.61
CA LYS A 85 0.27 -28.79 11.23
C LYS A 85 1.21 -28.27 10.15
N ALA A 86 0.66 -27.65 9.09
CA ALA A 86 1.45 -27.05 8.02
C ALA A 86 2.33 -25.90 8.53
N THR A 87 1.82 -25.07 9.44
CA THR A 87 2.58 -24.01 10.11
C THR A 87 3.75 -24.57 10.91
N ASN A 88 3.52 -25.62 11.70
CA ASN A 88 4.58 -26.25 12.48
C ASN A 88 5.65 -26.89 11.57
N PHE A 89 5.23 -27.54 10.49
CA PHE A 89 6.15 -28.08 9.48
C PHE A 89 7.02 -26.99 8.83
N CYS A 90 6.39 -25.89 8.39
CA CYS A 90 7.09 -24.79 7.72
C CYS A 90 7.98 -23.95 8.65
N ASN A 91 7.77 -24.04 9.97
CA ASN A 91 8.64 -23.48 11.00
C ASN A 91 9.83 -24.39 11.38
N GLY A 92 10.01 -25.53 10.70
CA GLY A 92 11.11 -26.47 10.97
C GLY A 92 10.75 -27.60 11.94
N GLY A 93 9.49 -27.72 12.35
CA GLY A 93 8.98 -28.88 13.08
C GLY A 93 8.68 -30.07 12.14
N SER A 94 8.48 -31.25 12.71
CA SER A 94 8.16 -32.47 11.92
C SER A 94 6.69 -32.56 11.48
N GLY A 95 5.85 -31.56 11.79
CA GLY A 95 4.42 -31.54 11.45
C GLY A 95 3.55 -32.60 12.17
N ARG A 96 4.14 -33.47 13.00
CA ARG A 96 3.41 -34.43 13.84
C ARG A 96 2.92 -33.74 15.10
N LEU A 97 1.61 -33.49 15.19
CA LEU A 97 0.97 -33.29 16.48
C LEU A 97 1.02 -34.63 17.22
N SER A 98 1.87 -34.75 18.23
CA SER A 98 1.81 -35.88 19.16
C SER A 98 0.52 -35.74 19.97
N TRP A 99 -0.55 -36.39 19.54
CA TRP A 99 -1.68 -36.66 20.40
C TRP A 99 -1.24 -37.76 21.37
N SER A 100 -0.78 -37.39 22.56
CA SER A 100 -0.71 -38.34 23.67
C SER A 100 -2.13 -38.56 24.16
N ASN A 101 -2.62 -39.80 24.07
CA ASN A 101 -3.85 -40.24 24.74
C ASN A 101 -3.69 -40.13 26.25
#